data_AF-A0AAV5FI03-F1
#
_entry.id   AF-A0AAV5FI03-F1
#
_cell.length_a   1.000
_cell.length_b   1.000
_cell.length_c   1.000
_cell.angle_alpha   90.00
_cell.angle_beta   90.00
_cell.angle_gamma   90.00
#
_symmetry.space_group_name_H-M   'P 1'
#
loop_
_entity.id
_entity.type
_entity.pdbx_description
1 polymer ?
#
loop_
_entity_poly.entity_id
_entity_poly.type
_entity_poly.pdbx_seq_one_letter_code
_entity_poly.pdbx_strand_id
1 'polypeptide(L)'
;MNGIISAVKHVSGKEQIAHLKSQAKEVFAKRDYLKAIYFYTQAIEDKRDATLFASRSLCWLQMGEGNRALLDGQQCKKMRPHWSMAWYREGTLLGLLKNYRGAADAFVQTLKRDPESEMIKKALREDMDALKNGVITDGHGQNLPPDGHATTVDVVVT
;
A
#
# COMPACT_ATOMS: atom_id res chain seq x y z
N MET A 1 4.23 48.51 -30.33
CA MET A 1 4.67 48.31 -28.93
C MET A 1 4.22 46.92 -28.50
N ASN A 2 5.19 46.07 -28.21
CA ASN A 2 5.01 44.64 -27.95
C ASN A 2 4.43 44.42 -26.54
N GLY A 3 3.15 44.09 -26.46
CA GLY A 3 2.53 43.57 -25.24
C GLY A 3 2.43 42.05 -25.32
N ILE A 4 3.54 41.35 -25.12
CA ILE A 4 3.56 39.90 -24.93
C ILE A 4 2.85 39.65 -23.60
N ILE A 5 1.53 39.48 -23.64
CA ILE A 5 0.76 38.92 -22.53
C ILE A 5 1.27 37.49 -22.42
N SER A 6 2.15 37.28 -21.44
CA SER A 6 2.68 36.00 -21.05
C SER A 6 1.52 35.03 -20.85
N ALA A 7 1.32 34.14 -21.82
CA ALA A 7 0.44 33.00 -21.72
C ALA A 7 1.06 31.99 -20.75
N VAL A 8 1.12 32.36 -19.47
CA VAL A 8 1.24 31.38 -18.40
C VAL A 8 -0.09 30.66 -18.42
N LYS A 9 -0.16 29.54 -19.17
CA LYS A 9 -1.26 28.59 -19.07
C LYS A 9 -1.44 28.32 -17.59
N HIS A 10 -2.54 28.82 -17.03
CA HIS A 10 -2.96 28.44 -15.70
C HIS A 10 -3.44 26.99 -15.81
N VAL A 11 -2.47 26.06 -15.81
CA VAL A 11 -2.75 24.64 -15.76
C VAL A 11 -3.58 24.45 -14.50
N SER A 12 -4.82 23.97 -14.65
CA SER A 12 -5.67 23.73 -13.49
C SER A 12 -4.95 22.73 -12.58
N GLY A 13 -5.08 22.85 -11.25
CA GLY A 13 -4.37 21.95 -10.32
C GLY A 13 -4.61 20.46 -10.64
N LYS A 14 -5.77 20.12 -11.23
CA LYS A 14 -6.07 18.76 -11.71
C LYS A 14 -5.21 18.34 -12.90
N GLU A 15 -4.99 19.21 -13.88
CA GLU A 15 -4.13 18.95 -15.04
C GLU A 15 -2.67 18.83 -14.62
N GLN A 16 -2.23 19.63 -13.65
CA GLN A 16 -0.88 19.55 -13.08
C GLN A 16 -0.64 18.20 -12.40
N ILE A 17 -1.58 17.75 -11.55
CA ILE A 17 -1.51 16.42 -10.91
C ILE A 17 -1.52 15.30 -11.96
N ALA A 18 -2.34 15.41 -13.01
CA ALA A 18 -2.37 14.42 -14.08
C ALA A 18 -1.02 14.33 -14.81
N HIS A 19 -0.40 15.48 -15.08
CA HIS A 19 0.93 15.55 -15.67
C HIS A 19 1.99 14.89 -14.78
N LEU A 20 2.06 15.25 -13.50
CA LEU A 20 2.98 14.66 -12.51
C LEU A 20 2.79 13.14 -12.39
N LYS A 21 1.54 12.67 -12.36
CA LYS A 21 1.24 11.23 -12.35
C LYS A 21 1.74 10.53 -13.62
N SER A 22 1.63 11.17 -14.78
CA SER A 22 2.13 10.63 -16.04
C SER A 22 3.65 10.53 -16.03
N GLN A 23 4.34 11.59 -15.61
CA GLN A 23 5.80 11.59 -15.47
C GLN A 23 6.28 10.52 -14.49
N ALA A 24 5.61 10.39 -13.33
CA ALA A 24 5.92 9.37 -12.34
C ALA A 24 5.80 7.95 -12.91
N LYS A 25 4.74 7.67 -13.69
CA LYS A 25 4.55 6.37 -14.35
C LYS A 25 5.62 6.10 -15.41
N GLU A 26 6.01 7.11 -16.19
CA GLU A 26 7.03 6.97 -17.22
C GLU A 26 8.39 6.60 -16.62
N VAL A 27 8.82 7.33 -15.58
CA VAL A 27 10.09 7.04 -14.92
C VAL A 27 10.04 5.74 -14.10
N PHE A 28 8.88 5.38 -13.53
CA PHE A 28 8.67 4.07 -12.92
C PHE A 28 8.85 2.93 -13.94
N ALA A 29 8.32 3.07 -15.15
CA ALA A 29 8.50 2.08 -16.22
C ALA A 29 9.97 1.94 -16.63
N LYS A 30 10.77 3.01 -16.51
CA LYS A 30 12.23 3.01 -16.69
C LYS A 30 12.99 2.51 -15.46
N ARG A 31 12.30 2.05 -14.41
CA ARG A 31 12.85 1.61 -13.12
C ARG A 31 13.59 2.70 -12.33
N ASP A 32 13.38 3.98 -12.68
CA ASP A 32 13.86 5.12 -11.91
C ASP A 32 12.83 5.45 -10.82
N TYR A 33 12.85 4.63 -9.77
CA TYR A 33 11.88 4.70 -8.68
C TYR A 33 12.07 5.95 -7.81
N LEU A 34 13.30 6.44 -7.66
CA LEU A 34 13.59 7.66 -6.91
C LEU A 34 12.93 8.88 -7.57
N LYS A 35 13.04 8.99 -8.90
CA LYS A 35 12.36 10.05 -9.65
C LYS A 35 10.84 9.87 -9.67
N ALA A 36 10.35 8.63 -9.69
CA ALA A 36 8.91 8.35 -9.55
C ALA A 36 8.37 8.87 -8.21
N ILE A 37 9.11 8.60 -7.12
CA ILE A 37 8.79 9.07 -5.76
C ILE A 37 8.75 10.59 -5.72
N TYR A 38 9.72 11.26 -6.34
CA TYR A 38 9.74 12.73 -6.42
C TYR A 38 8.45 13.26 -7.05
N PHE A 39 8.08 12.79 -8.24
CA PHE A 39 6.86 13.23 -8.92
C PHE A 39 5.58 12.90 -8.15
N TYR A 40 5.49 11.72 -7.54
CA TYR A 40 4.35 11.39 -6.69
C TYR A 40 4.29 12.27 -5.44
N THR A 41 5.42 12.64 -4.85
CA THR A 41 5.47 13.52 -3.69
C THR A 41 4.99 14.94 -4.03
N GLN A 42 5.43 15.49 -5.17
CA GLN A 42 4.93 16.76 -5.69
C GLN A 42 3.41 16.70 -5.93
N ALA A 43 2.91 15.62 -6.54
CA ALA A 43 1.45 15.47 -6.74
C ALA A 43 0.66 15.36 -5.42
N ILE A 44 1.27 14.79 -4.37
CA ILE A 44 0.65 14.66 -3.04
C ILE A 44 0.60 16.01 -2.31
N GLU A 45 1.62 16.86 -2.49
CA GLU A 45 1.65 18.23 -1.96
C GLU A 45 0.49 19.06 -2.52
N ASP A 46 0.21 18.93 -3.82
CA ASP A 46 -0.92 19.59 -4.47
C ASP A 46 -2.28 19.00 -4.07
N LYS A 47 -2.39 17.66 -4.04
CA LYS A 47 -3.61 16.96 -3.62
C LYS A 47 -3.29 15.65 -2.95
N ARG A 48 -3.71 15.53 -1.69
CA ARG A 48 -3.69 14.26 -0.98
C ARG A 48 -4.79 13.35 -1.52
N ASP A 49 -4.38 12.28 -2.21
CA ASP A 49 -5.27 11.27 -2.79
C ASP A 49 -4.73 9.86 -2.49
N ALA A 50 -5.59 8.94 -2.06
CA ALA A 50 -5.17 7.60 -1.66
C ALA A 50 -4.47 6.85 -2.81
N THR A 51 -4.81 7.13 -4.07
CA THR A 51 -4.18 6.49 -5.22
C THR A 51 -2.72 6.93 -5.41
N LEU A 52 -2.37 8.15 -5.01
CA LEU A 52 -1.00 8.66 -5.09
C LEU A 52 -0.10 8.01 -4.05
N PHE A 53 -0.57 7.92 -2.80
CA PHE A 53 0.12 7.15 -1.75
C PHE A 53 0.29 5.69 -2.17
N ALA A 54 -0.72 5.08 -2.81
CA ALA A 54 -0.67 3.70 -3.26
C ALA A 54 0.35 3.47 -4.38
N SER A 55 0.54 4.45 -5.27
CA SER A 55 1.57 4.39 -6.30
C SER A 55 2.97 4.66 -5.74
N ARG A 56 3.10 5.61 -4.80
CA ARG A 56 4.38 5.90 -4.16
C ARG A 56 4.87 4.75 -3.28
N SER A 57 3.98 4.04 -2.57
CA SER A 57 4.35 2.86 -1.79
C SER A 57 4.97 1.75 -2.63
N LEU A 58 4.49 1.54 -3.86
CA LEU A 58 5.12 0.59 -4.79
C LEU A 58 6.55 1.02 -5.16
N CYS A 59 6.78 2.32 -5.34
CA CYS A 59 8.12 2.82 -5.64
C CYS A 59 9.08 2.61 -4.46
N TRP A 60 8.63 2.90 -3.24
CA TRP A 60 9.39 2.60 -2.02
C TRP A 60 9.71 1.12 -1.91
N LEU A 61 8.75 0.25 -2.23
CA LEU A 61 8.97 -1.19 -2.18
C LEU A 61 10.04 -1.65 -3.19
N GLN A 62 10.01 -1.11 -4.42
CA GLN A 62 11.04 -1.42 -5.42
C GLN A 62 12.43 -0.92 -5.03
N MET A 63 12.50 0.08 -4.14
CA MET A 63 13.74 0.58 -3.54
C MET A 63 14.19 -0.20 -2.29
N GLY A 64 13.43 -1.20 -1.84
CA GLY A 64 13.69 -1.93 -0.59
C GLY A 64 13.28 -1.17 0.68
N GLU A 65 12.65 -0.01 0.54
CA GLU A 65 12.23 0.86 1.64
C GLU A 65 10.85 0.43 2.21
N GLY A 66 10.78 -0.80 2.71
CA GLY A 66 9.51 -1.43 3.14
C GLY A 66 8.75 -0.64 4.21
N ASN A 67 9.44 -0.04 5.17
CA ASN A 67 8.80 0.79 6.21
C ASN A 67 8.14 2.05 5.64
N ARG A 68 8.79 2.73 4.69
CA ARG A 68 8.21 3.89 4.00
C ARG A 68 7.02 3.49 3.15
N ALA A 69 7.13 2.35 2.47
CA ALA A 69 6.03 1.78 1.71
C ALA A 69 4.82 1.52 2.62
N LEU A 70 5.03 0.92 3.80
CA LEU A 70 3.97 0.63 4.77
C LEU A 70 3.27 1.90 5.25
N LEU A 71 4.01 2.97 5.56
CA LEU A 71 3.42 4.25 5.96
C LEU A 71 2.48 4.81 4.88
N ASP A 72 2.90 4.77 3.61
CA ASP A 72 2.05 5.17 2.49
C ASP A 72 0.82 4.24 2.35
N GLY A 73 0.98 2.92 2.52
CA GLY A 73 -0.12 1.95 2.52
C GLY A 73 -1.15 2.20 3.62
N GLN A 74 -0.70 2.48 4.84
CA GLN A 74 -1.56 2.84 5.98
C GLN A 74 -2.29 4.16 5.73
N GLN A 75 -1.62 5.13 5.11
CA GLN A 75 -2.25 6.37 4.69
C GLN A 75 -3.35 6.13 3.64
N CYS A 76 -3.14 5.22 2.67
CA CYS A 76 -4.19 4.81 1.74
C CYS A 76 -5.42 4.26 2.46
N LYS A 77 -5.22 3.33 3.40
CA LYS A 77 -6.30 2.73 4.21
C LYS A 77 -7.04 3.80 5.00
N LYS A 78 -6.33 4.70 5.67
CA LYS A 78 -6.92 5.79 6.45
C LYS A 78 -7.80 6.70 5.59
N MET A 79 -7.39 6.98 4.35
CA MET A 79 -8.13 7.84 3.43
C MET A 79 -9.31 7.14 2.76
N ARG A 80 -9.22 5.83 2.51
CA ARG A 80 -10.28 5.05 1.87
C ARG A 80 -10.43 3.69 2.56
N PRO A 81 -11.04 3.64 3.76
CA PRO A 81 -11.16 2.41 4.55
C PRO A 81 -12.09 1.36 3.91
N HIS A 82 -12.91 1.77 2.94
CA HIS A 82 -13.79 0.87 2.19
C HIS A 82 -13.16 0.38 0.88
N TRP A 83 -11.96 0.86 0.52
CA TRP A 83 -11.28 0.44 -0.70
C TRP A 83 -10.48 -0.84 -0.43
N SER A 84 -10.95 -1.98 -0.93
CA SER A 84 -10.32 -3.29 -0.74
C SER A 84 -8.83 -3.27 -1.11
N MET A 85 -8.48 -2.58 -2.19
CA MET A 85 -7.08 -2.46 -2.63
C MET A 85 -6.17 -1.77 -1.61
N ALA A 86 -6.70 -0.90 -0.74
CA ALA A 86 -5.91 -0.27 0.32
C ALA A 86 -5.52 -1.30 1.40
N TRP A 87 -6.46 -2.15 1.82
CA TRP A 87 -6.21 -3.25 2.75
C TRP A 87 -5.27 -4.29 2.15
N TYR A 88 -5.50 -4.66 0.89
CA TYR A 88 -4.62 -5.58 0.17
C TYR A 88 -3.17 -5.09 0.17
N ARG A 89 -2.95 -3.81 -0.15
CA ARG A 89 -1.61 -3.21 -0.20
C ARG A 89 -0.94 -3.24 1.16
N GLU A 90 -1.65 -2.87 2.23
CA GLU A 90 -1.09 -2.95 3.57
C GLU A 90 -0.72 -4.38 3.93
N GLY A 91 -1.58 -5.36 3.62
CA GLY A 91 -1.30 -6.78 3.85
C GLY A 91 -0.04 -7.24 3.14
N THR A 92 0.09 -6.95 1.85
CA THR A 92 1.31 -7.27 1.08
C THR A 92 2.56 -6.64 1.69
N LEU A 93 2.48 -5.38 2.10
CA LEU A 93 3.63 -4.66 2.66
C LEU A 93 4.02 -5.20 4.04
N LEU A 94 3.05 -5.56 4.87
CA LEU A 94 3.28 -6.20 6.17
C LEU A 94 3.90 -7.59 6.02
N GLY A 95 3.42 -8.40 5.06
CA GLY A 95 3.98 -9.73 4.79
C GLY A 95 5.43 -9.66 4.31
N LEU A 96 5.76 -8.67 3.46
CA LEU A 96 7.14 -8.41 3.02
C LEU A 96 8.04 -7.96 4.17
N LEU A 97 7.48 -7.26 5.17
CA LEU A 97 8.16 -6.90 6.42
C LEU A 97 8.13 -8.03 7.46
N LYS A 98 7.65 -9.23 7.10
CA LYS A 98 7.49 -10.40 7.97
C LYS A 98 6.56 -10.17 9.18
N ASN A 99 5.75 -9.12 9.15
CA ASN A 99 4.65 -8.95 10.09
C ASN A 99 3.44 -9.73 9.59
N TYR A 100 3.56 -11.06 9.63
CA TYR A 100 2.57 -11.97 9.07
C TYR A 100 1.21 -11.87 9.77
N ARG A 101 1.19 -11.50 11.07
CA ARG A 101 -0.07 -11.30 11.81
C ARG A 101 -0.84 -10.11 11.29
N GLY A 102 -0.17 -8.96 11.18
CA GLY A 102 -0.80 -7.77 10.62
C GLY A 102 -1.18 -7.96 9.14
N ALA A 103 -0.39 -8.72 8.39
CA ALA A 103 -0.67 -9.05 7.00
C ALA A 103 -1.95 -9.89 6.87
N ALA A 104 -2.08 -10.96 7.66
CA ALA A 104 -3.27 -11.80 7.72
C ALA A 104 -4.52 -10.99 8.08
N ASP A 105 -4.45 -10.13 9.10
CA ASP A 105 -5.55 -9.25 9.48
C ASP A 105 -6.00 -8.35 8.32
N ALA A 106 -5.05 -7.75 7.60
CA ALA A 106 -5.35 -6.90 6.45
C ALA A 106 -5.93 -7.68 5.26
N PHE A 107 -5.46 -8.92 5.00
CA PHE A 107 -6.02 -9.78 3.96
C PHE A 107 -7.43 -10.26 4.29
N VAL A 108 -7.73 -10.58 5.55
CA VAL A 108 -9.11 -10.87 6.00
C VAL A 108 -10.02 -9.68 5.73
N GLN A 109 -9.58 -8.45 6.04
CA GLN A 109 -10.35 -7.25 5.74
C GLN A 109 -10.56 -7.02 4.25
N THR A 110 -9.62 -7.48 3.43
CA THR A 110 -9.73 -7.41 1.97
C THR A 110 -10.77 -8.42 1.48
N LEU A 111 -10.72 -9.67 1.94
CA LEU A 111 -11.66 -10.75 1.58
C LEU A 111 -13.09 -10.46 2.04
N LYS A 112 -13.29 -9.75 3.16
CA LYS A 112 -14.63 -9.28 3.57
C LYS A 112 -15.31 -8.40 2.51
N ARG A 113 -14.53 -7.75 1.65
CA ARG A 113 -15.01 -6.84 0.61
C ARG A 113 -14.92 -7.45 -0.79
N ASP A 114 -13.96 -8.34 -1.00
CA ASP A 114 -13.71 -9.07 -2.25
C ASP A 114 -13.48 -10.57 -1.94
N PRO A 115 -14.55 -11.33 -1.68
CA PRO A 115 -14.46 -12.69 -1.13
C PRO A 115 -14.01 -13.74 -2.14
N GLU A 116 -14.09 -13.45 -3.43
CA GLU A 116 -13.79 -14.41 -4.51
C GLU A 116 -12.32 -14.38 -4.95
N SER A 117 -11.51 -13.50 -4.36
CA SER A 117 -10.11 -13.34 -4.74
C SER A 117 -9.23 -14.49 -4.25
N GLU A 118 -9.04 -15.50 -5.10
CA GLU A 118 -8.15 -16.64 -4.86
C GLU A 118 -6.70 -16.22 -4.58
N MET A 119 -6.25 -15.13 -5.21
CA MET A 119 -4.92 -14.56 -4.95
C MET A 119 -4.77 -14.15 -3.48
N ILE A 120 -5.78 -13.49 -2.91
CA ILE A 120 -5.74 -13.01 -1.53
C ILE A 120 -5.90 -14.20 -0.56
N LYS A 121 -6.76 -15.17 -0.88
CA LYS A 121 -6.87 -16.41 -0.08
C LYS A 121 -5.54 -17.16 -0.03
N LYS A 122 -4.78 -17.19 -1.14
CA LYS A 122 -3.44 -17.78 -1.18
C LYS A 122 -2.46 -17.01 -0.29
N ALA A 123 -2.39 -15.69 -0.44
CA ALA A 123 -1.50 -14.85 0.37
C ALA A 123 -1.80 -14.97 1.89
N LEU A 124 -3.08 -14.98 2.26
CA LEU A 124 -3.50 -15.21 3.65
C LEU A 124 -3.05 -16.58 4.19
N ARG A 125 -3.15 -17.65 3.39
CA ARG A 125 -2.66 -18.98 3.78
C ARG A 125 -1.15 -18.98 3.99
N GLU A 126 -0.40 -18.37 3.06
CA GLU A 126 1.06 -18.26 3.17
C GLU A 126 1.49 -17.52 4.45
N ASP A 127 0.84 -16.40 4.77
CA ASP A 127 1.11 -15.66 6.02
C ASP A 127 0.73 -16.46 7.27
N MET A 128 -0.40 -17.16 7.25
CA MET A 128 -0.84 -18.00 8.38
C MET A 128 0.07 -19.20 8.60
N ASP A 129 0.60 -19.79 7.53
CA ASP A 129 1.57 -20.88 7.63
C ASP A 129 2.93 -20.35 8.12
N ALA A 130 3.35 -19.16 7.67
CA ALA A 130 4.54 -18.49 8.19
C ALA A 130 4.42 -18.17 9.69
N LEU A 131 3.23 -17.77 10.16
CA LEU A 131 2.94 -17.57 11.59
C LEU A 131 3.06 -18.86 12.40
N LYS A 132 2.47 -19.96 11.90
CA LYS A 132 2.52 -21.27 12.56
C LYS A 132 3.93 -21.84 12.61
N ASN A 133 4.71 -21.64 11.53
CA ASN A 133 6.09 -22.12 11.43
C ASN A 133 7.08 -21.21 12.18
N GLY A 134 6.67 -19.99 12.53
CA GLY A 134 7.51 -18.94 13.15
C GLY A 134 7.17 -18.60 14.59
N VAL A 135 6.53 -19.49 15.36
CA VAL A 135 6.17 -19.30 16.78
C VAL A 135 7.30 -18.58 17.56
N ILE A 136 7.23 -17.36 18.12
CA ILE A 136 6.37 -16.17 18.06
C ILE A 136 7.35 -14.99 18.25
N THR A 137 7.19 -13.79 17.68
CA THR A 137 7.76 -12.58 18.32
C THR A 137 6.74 -11.46 18.31
N ASP A 138 6.57 -10.77 19.44
CA ASP A 138 5.84 -9.51 19.50
C ASP A 138 6.59 -8.42 18.71
N GLY A 139 6.01 -7.22 18.58
CA GLY A 139 6.66 -6.08 17.90
C GLY A 139 7.99 -5.61 18.52
N HIS A 140 8.48 -6.30 19.56
CA HIS A 140 9.74 -6.08 20.26
C HIS A 140 10.68 -7.30 20.23
N GLY A 141 10.33 -8.38 19.52
CA GLY A 141 11.19 -9.56 19.38
C GLY A 141 11.05 -10.62 20.48
N GLN A 142 10.02 -10.59 21.32
CA GLN A 142 9.84 -11.59 22.39
C GLN A 142 8.79 -12.65 22.05
N ASN A 143 9.11 -13.92 22.30
CA ASN A 143 8.17 -15.04 22.19
C ASN A 143 6.98 -14.83 23.13
N LEU A 144 5.76 -14.69 22.59
CA LEU A 144 4.56 -14.73 23.41
C LEU A 144 4.25 -16.17 23.81
N PRO A 145 3.74 -16.42 25.02
CA PRO A 145 3.23 -17.74 25.38
C PRO A 145 2.01 -18.11 24.52
N PRO A 146 1.79 -19.41 24.27
CA PRO A 146 0.63 -19.90 23.53
C PRO A 146 -0.65 -19.85 24.39
N ASP A 147 -1.07 -18.67 24.83
CA ASP A 147 -2.30 -18.57 25.62
C ASP A 147 -3.53 -18.32 24.74
N GLY A 148 -4.22 -19.43 24.45
CA GLY A 148 -5.49 -19.67 25.14
C GLY A 148 -6.75 -18.96 24.66
N HIS A 149 -6.79 -18.30 23.50
CA HIS A 149 -8.06 -17.94 22.86
C HIS A 149 -8.05 -18.24 21.36
N ALA A 150 -8.31 -19.50 21.03
CA ALA A 150 -8.92 -19.86 19.76
C ALA A 150 -10.27 -19.13 19.66
N THR A 151 -10.29 -17.98 18.98
CA THR A 151 -11.51 -17.58 18.27
C THR A 151 -11.36 -18.16 16.88
N THR A 152 -11.87 -19.38 16.76
CA THR A 152 -12.12 -20.10 15.52
C THR A 152 -12.73 -19.16 14.50
N VAL A 153 -11.99 -18.84 13.45
CA VAL A 153 -12.57 -18.23 12.24
C VAL A 153 -12.99 -19.37 11.31
N ASP A 154 -13.90 -20.21 11.82
CA ASP A 154 -14.65 -21.15 10.99
C ASP A 154 -15.78 -20.37 10.32
N VAL A 155 -15.48 -19.52 9.33
CA VAL A 155 -16.46 -19.20 8.29
C VAL A 155 -15.75 -18.80 7.00
N VAL A 156 -16.24 -19.38 5.89
CA VAL A 156 -16.02 -19.02 4.48
C VAL A 156 -14.85 -19.74 3.77
N VAL A 157 -14.87 -21.07 3.76
CA VAL A 157 -14.64 -21.84 2.53
C VAL A 157 -15.50 -23.11 2.56
N THR A 158 -16.71 -23.01 2.00
CA THR A 158 -17.46 -24.13 1.41
C THR A 158 -17.89 -23.69 0.04
#